data_AF-A0A359IPC4-F1
#
_entry.id   AF-A0A359IPC4-F1
#
_cell.length_a   1.000
_cell.length_b   1.000
_cell.length_c   1.000
_cell.angle_alpha   90.00
_cell.angle_beta   90.00
_cell.angle_gamma   90.00
#
_symmetry.space_group_name_H-M   'P 1'
#
loop_
_entity.id
_entity.type
_entity.pdbx_description
1 polymer ?
#
loop_
_entity_poly.entity_id
_entity_poly.type
_entity_poly.pdbx_seq_one_letter_code
_entity_poly.pdbx_strand_id
1 'polypeptide(L)'
;MVRRRDKHDMEQMRDTVNSYLLLNNNNPHAAYNLLIKDHLLSGKSLPYYVNGIKDFIAVSKDKNNNTYLQTVKRIEAKRNIDQEKQEIINNITEEFYKDKILPAYKKLDEKKHQNTRMAIVGLWYAIVEKSINYINNSELGYIQEFLRNNNLMEVN
;
A
#
# COMPACT_ATOMS: atom_id res chain seq x y z
N MET A 1 -9.01 2.83 41.97
CA MET A 1 -9.09 4.14 41.30
C MET A 1 -8.50 4.00 39.91
N VAL A 2 -9.23 4.34 38.85
CA VAL A 2 -8.66 4.40 37.49
C VAL A 2 -7.77 5.64 37.44
N ARG A 3 -6.46 5.47 37.21
CA ARG A 3 -5.52 6.57 37.02
C ARG A 3 -6.02 7.44 35.86
N ARG A 4 -6.09 8.76 36.04
CA ARG A 4 -6.36 9.68 34.93
C ARG A 4 -5.18 9.60 33.95
N ARG A 5 -5.50 9.47 32.66
CA ARG A 5 -4.52 9.47 31.58
C ARG A 5 -3.78 10.80 31.54
N ASP A 6 -2.46 10.74 31.43
CA ASP A 6 -1.65 11.93 31.17
C ASP A 6 -1.55 12.21 29.65
N LYS A 7 -0.79 13.24 29.28
CA LYS A 7 -0.63 13.63 27.87
C LYS A 7 0.00 12.51 27.02
N HIS A 8 0.93 11.76 27.60
CA HIS A 8 1.62 10.67 26.91
C HIS A 8 0.69 9.46 26.74
N ASP A 9 -0.07 9.10 27.78
CA ASP A 9 -1.10 8.06 27.69
C ASP A 9 -2.13 8.37 26.60
N MET A 10 -2.52 9.65 26.46
CA MET A 10 -3.46 10.09 25.41
C MET A 10 -2.87 10.00 24.00
N GLU A 11 -1.56 10.22 23.85
CA GLU A 11 -0.85 10.08 22.58
C GLU A 11 -0.74 8.60 22.17
N GLN A 12 -0.26 7.74 23.09
CA GLN A 12 -0.18 6.30 22.86
C GLN A 12 -1.55 5.67 22.57
N MET A 13 -2.59 6.12 23.27
CA MET A 13 -3.96 5.68 23.02
C MET A 13 -4.38 6.05 21.60
N ARG A 14 -4.12 7.27 21.14
CA ARG A 14 -4.48 7.69 19.78
C ARG A 14 -3.74 6.89 18.73
N ASP A 15 -2.45 6.66 18.90
CA ASP A 15 -1.64 5.88 17.96
C ASP A 15 -2.15 4.45 17.83
N THR A 16 -2.40 3.81 18.98
CA THR A 16 -2.97 2.45 19.04
C THR A 16 -4.35 2.41 18.40
N VAL A 17 -5.26 3.32 18.78
CA VAL A 17 -6.62 3.33 18.24
C VAL A 17 -6.62 3.59 16.73
N ASN A 18 -5.76 4.50 16.25
CA ASN A 18 -5.63 4.80 14.82
C ASN A 18 -5.16 3.60 14.02
N SER A 19 -4.19 2.81 14.51
CA SER A 19 -3.72 1.62 13.79
C SER A 19 -4.84 0.61 13.57
N TYR A 20 -5.65 0.36 14.59
CA TYR A 20 -6.80 -0.53 14.49
C TYR A 20 -7.93 0.05 13.62
N LEU A 21 -8.18 1.36 13.68
CA LEU A 21 -9.14 2.03 12.81
C LEU A 21 -8.72 1.99 11.33
N LEU A 22 -7.43 2.08 11.03
CA LEU A 22 -6.90 1.94 9.66
C LEU A 22 -7.27 0.59 9.05
N LEU A 23 -6.96 -0.49 9.77
CA LEU A 23 -7.20 -1.87 9.34
C LEU A 23 -8.70 -2.17 9.15
N ASN A 24 -9.58 -1.40 9.79
CA ASN A 24 -11.02 -1.64 9.82
C ASN A 24 -11.82 -0.52 9.14
N ASN A 25 -11.23 0.18 8.16
CA ASN A 25 -11.92 1.21 7.37
C ASN A 25 -12.63 2.28 8.22
N ASN A 26 -11.97 2.72 9.28
CA ASN A 26 -12.49 3.69 10.26
C ASN A 26 -13.80 3.26 10.95
N ASN A 27 -14.11 1.96 10.99
CA ASN A 27 -15.22 1.42 11.77
C ASN A 27 -14.76 1.16 13.22
N PRO A 28 -15.23 1.96 14.20
CA PRO A 28 -14.76 1.87 15.58
C PRO A 28 -15.15 0.57 16.30
N HIS A 29 -16.29 -0.03 15.93
CA HIS A 29 -16.72 -1.30 16.52
C HIS A 29 -15.86 -2.46 16.02
N ALA A 30 -15.63 -2.53 14.72
CA ALA A 30 -14.77 -3.55 14.13
C ALA A 30 -13.31 -3.42 14.62
N ALA A 31 -12.79 -2.18 14.68
CA ALA A 31 -11.45 -1.89 15.19
C ALA A 31 -11.28 -2.30 16.66
N TYR A 32 -12.24 -1.99 17.53
CA TYR A 32 -12.18 -2.38 18.94
C TYR A 32 -12.27 -3.91 19.11
N ASN A 33 -13.13 -4.58 18.34
CA ASN A 33 -13.22 -6.04 18.35
C ASN A 33 -11.90 -6.68 17.89
N LEU A 34 -11.22 -6.09 16.89
CA LEU A 34 -9.92 -6.56 16.45
C LEU A 34 -8.85 -6.41 17.55
N LEU A 35 -8.81 -5.26 18.24
CA LEU A 35 -7.91 -5.07 19.39
C LEU A 35 -8.10 -6.14 20.46
N ILE A 36 -9.36 -6.41 20.83
CA ILE A 36 -9.67 -7.46 21.83
C ILE A 36 -9.19 -8.82 21.33
N LYS A 37 -9.51 -9.17 20.08
CA LYS A 37 -9.12 -10.45 19.48
C LYS A 37 -7.61 -10.66 19.51
N ASP A 38 -6.83 -9.66 19.11
CA ASP A 38 -5.36 -9.76 19.08
C ASP A 38 -4.75 -9.98 20.47
N HIS A 39 -5.30 -9.30 21.49
CA HIS A 39 -4.81 -9.43 22.86
C HIS A 39 -5.19 -10.78 23.48
N LEU A 40 -6.38 -11.28 23.18
CA LEU A 40 -6.79 -12.63 23.56
C LEU A 40 -5.91 -13.70 22.90
N LEU A 41 -5.64 -13.58 21.60
CA LEU A 41 -4.83 -14.55 20.86
C LEU A 41 -3.35 -14.51 21.27
N SER A 42 -2.82 -13.34 21.62
CA SER A 42 -1.42 -13.20 22.05
C SER A 42 -1.22 -13.44 23.56
N GLY A 43 -2.29 -13.64 24.33
CA GLY A 43 -2.23 -13.76 25.79
C GLY A 43 -1.77 -12.49 26.51
N LYS A 44 -1.79 -11.34 25.83
CA LYS A 44 -1.36 -10.05 26.40
C LYS A 44 -2.55 -9.31 27.01
N SER A 45 -2.31 -8.61 28.12
CA SER A 45 -3.30 -7.72 28.72
C SER A 45 -3.60 -6.54 27.79
N LEU A 46 -4.87 -6.08 27.77
CA LEU A 46 -5.23 -4.86 27.06
C LEU A 46 -4.41 -3.65 27.56
N PRO A 47 -4.00 -2.73 26.68
CA PRO A 47 -3.22 -1.57 27.09
C PRO A 47 -4.02 -0.69 28.05
N TYR A 48 -3.39 -0.33 29.18
CA TYR A 48 -4.07 0.40 30.27
C TYR A 48 -4.58 1.79 29.87
N TYR A 49 -4.00 2.39 28.83
CA TYR A 49 -4.36 3.72 28.32
C TYR A 49 -5.56 3.70 27.35
N VAL A 50 -6.05 2.51 26.95
CA VAL A 50 -7.24 2.33 26.11
C VAL A 50 -8.46 2.03 26.99
N ASN A 51 -9.34 3.01 27.13
CA ASN A 51 -10.58 2.96 27.91
C ASN A 51 -11.77 2.44 27.08
N GLY A 52 -11.56 1.31 26.41
CA GLY A 52 -12.59 0.60 25.66
C GLY A 52 -13.08 1.31 24.39
N ILE A 53 -14.25 0.89 23.90
CA ILE A 53 -14.81 1.33 22.61
C ILE A 53 -15.04 2.86 22.50
N LYS A 54 -15.20 3.56 23.63
CA LYS A 54 -15.42 5.01 23.62
C LYS A 54 -14.25 5.77 23.02
N ASP A 55 -13.02 5.31 23.25
CA ASP A 55 -11.84 5.93 22.65
C ASP A 55 -11.82 5.74 21.12
N PHE A 56 -12.22 4.56 20.64
CA PHE A 56 -12.37 4.29 19.19
C PHE A 56 -13.40 5.19 18.53
N ILE A 57 -14.56 5.39 19.17
CA ILE A 57 -15.60 6.29 18.69
C ILE A 57 -15.14 7.75 18.71
N ALA A 58 -14.38 8.15 19.74
CA ALA A 58 -13.87 9.51 19.85
C ALA A 58 -12.82 9.82 18.78
N VAL A 59 -11.84 8.93 18.60
CA VAL A 59 -10.77 9.10 17.61
C VAL A 59 -11.30 9.01 16.17
N SER A 60 -12.26 8.12 15.87
CA SER A 60 -12.82 8.00 14.52
C SER A 60 -13.57 9.25 14.04
N LYS A 61 -14.06 10.07 15.00
CA LYS A 61 -14.76 11.34 14.77
C LYS A 61 -13.84 12.56 14.80
N ASP A 62 -12.59 12.40 15.23
CA ASP A 62 -11.64 13.50 15.33
C ASP A 62 -11.14 13.91 13.94
N LYS A 63 -11.74 14.96 13.39
CA LYS A 63 -11.46 15.46 12.04
C LYS A 63 -9.99 15.88 11.85
N ASN A 64 -9.32 16.33 12.91
CA ASN A 64 -7.92 16.75 12.84
C ASN A 64 -6.99 15.53 12.76
N ASN A 65 -7.32 14.45 13.47
CA ASN A 65 -6.55 13.19 13.48
C ASN A 65 -6.92 12.23 12.32
N ASN A 66 -8.05 12.44 11.65
CA ASN A 66 -8.39 11.76 10.39
C ASN A 66 -7.35 12.06 9.28
N THR A 67 -6.60 13.16 9.39
CA THR A 67 -5.45 13.48 8.55
C THR A 67 -4.30 12.48 8.70
N TYR A 68 -4.08 11.94 9.90
CA TYR A 68 -3.09 10.86 10.13
C TYR A 68 -3.55 9.57 9.47
N LEU A 69 -4.83 9.20 9.61
CA LEU A 69 -5.41 8.04 8.93
C LEU A 69 -5.28 8.14 7.41
N GLN A 70 -5.55 9.32 6.83
CA GLN A 70 -5.36 9.56 5.40
C GLN A 70 -3.88 9.55 4.99
N THR A 71 -2.99 10.09 5.82
CA THR A 71 -1.54 10.10 5.57
C THR A 71 -0.96 8.68 5.61
N VAL A 72 -1.32 7.88 6.61
CA VAL A 72 -0.86 6.48 6.73
C VAL A 72 -1.44 5.64 5.59
N LYS A 73 -2.73 5.75 5.25
CA LYS A 73 -3.30 5.08 4.06
C LYS A 73 -2.59 5.47 2.76
N ARG A 74 -2.21 6.74 2.59
CA ARG A 74 -1.45 7.20 1.42
C ARG A 74 -0.02 6.65 1.42
N ILE A 75 0.62 6.56 2.59
CA ILE A 75 1.97 5.99 2.73
C ILE A 75 1.94 4.48 2.46
N GLU A 76 0.96 3.74 2.99
CA GLU A 76 0.78 2.32 2.73
C GLU A 76 0.43 2.05 1.27
N ALA A 77 -0.50 2.80 0.68
CA ALA A 77 -0.80 2.68 -0.75
C ALA A 77 0.43 2.98 -1.62
N LYS A 78 1.24 3.98 -1.25
CA LYS A 78 2.50 4.26 -1.94
C LYS A 78 3.50 3.11 -1.77
N ARG A 79 3.65 2.56 -0.56
CA ARG A 79 4.53 1.41 -0.30
C ARG A 79 4.11 0.17 -1.10
N ASN A 80 2.82 -0.11 -1.19
CA ASN A 80 2.31 -1.22 -1.99
C ASN A 80 2.61 -1.02 -3.48
N ILE A 81 2.41 0.19 -4.01
CA ILE A 81 2.75 0.52 -5.40
C ILE A 81 4.26 0.40 -5.66
N ASP A 82 5.09 0.88 -4.74
CA ASP A 82 6.55 0.78 -4.87
C ASP A 82 7.02 -0.69 -4.78
N GLN A 83 6.36 -1.52 -3.95
CA GLN A 83 6.57 -2.97 -3.91
C GLN A 83 6.20 -3.65 -5.23
N GLU A 84 5.02 -3.35 -5.80
CA GLU A 84 4.59 -3.90 -7.09
C GLU A 84 5.57 -3.55 -8.23
N LYS A 85 6.07 -2.30 -8.27
CA LYS A 85 7.10 -1.91 -9.25
C LYS A 85 8.38 -2.71 -9.05
N GLN A 86 8.80 -2.89 -7.79
CA GLN A 86 10.02 -3.62 -7.48
C GLN A 86 9.89 -5.10 -7.85
N GLU A 87 8.73 -5.72 -7.64
CA GLU A 87 8.46 -7.10 -8.05
C GLU A 87 8.55 -7.27 -9.56
N ILE A 88 7.97 -6.34 -10.34
CA ILE A 88 8.08 -6.36 -11.80
C ILE A 88 9.56 -6.26 -12.25
N ILE A 89 10.33 -5.33 -11.67
CA ILE A 89 11.75 -5.16 -11.98
C ILE A 89 12.55 -6.42 -11.62
N ASN A 90 12.24 -7.05 -10.49
CA ASN A 90 12.96 -8.25 -10.04
C ASN A 90 12.61 -9.49 -10.87
N ASN A 91 11.39 -9.59 -11.38
CA ASN A 91 10.91 -10.75 -12.12
C ASN A 91 11.21 -10.70 -13.63
N ILE A 92 11.53 -9.51 -14.16
CA ILE A 92 11.84 -9.33 -15.59
C ILE A 92 13.34 -9.11 -15.76
N THR A 93 14.03 -10.10 -16.33
CA THR A 93 15.44 -9.98 -16.69
C THR A 93 15.63 -9.13 -17.95
N GLU A 94 16.83 -8.57 -18.14
CA GLU A 94 17.16 -7.87 -19.38
C GLU A 94 16.99 -8.75 -20.63
N GLU A 95 17.34 -10.03 -20.51
CA GLU A 95 17.20 -11.02 -21.58
C GLU A 95 15.72 -11.25 -21.91
N PHE A 96 14.88 -11.47 -20.89
CA PHE A 96 13.44 -11.60 -21.09
C PHE A 96 12.84 -10.35 -21.73
N TYR A 97 13.29 -9.16 -21.31
CA TYR A 97 12.85 -7.92 -21.94
C TYR A 97 13.20 -7.88 -23.43
N LYS A 98 14.45 -8.17 -23.79
CA LYS A 98 14.93 -8.15 -25.18
C LYS A 98 14.24 -9.21 -26.04
N ASP A 99 14.00 -10.40 -25.50
CA ASP A 99 13.49 -11.55 -26.24
C ASP A 99 11.97 -11.60 -26.36
N LYS A 100 11.25 -11.10 -25.34
CA LYS A 100 9.78 -11.23 -25.26
C LYS A 100 9.06 -9.88 -25.29
N ILE A 101 9.50 -8.91 -24.50
CA ILE A 101 8.81 -7.62 -24.36
C ILE A 101 9.07 -6.72 -25.57
N LEU A 102 10.33 -6.58 -26.00
CA LEU A 102 10.72 -5.70 -27.09
C LEU A 102 10.07 -6.09 -28.44
N PRO A 103 9.96 -7.37 -28.84
CA PRO A 103 9.24 -7.75 -30.05
C PRO A 103 7.74 -7.44 -29.98
N ALA A 104 7.11 -7.61 -28.82
CA ALA A 104 5.70 -7.26 -28.62
C ALA A 104 5.49 -5.73 -28.66
N TYR A 105 6.39 -4.98 -28.03
CA TYR A 105 6.41 -3.51 -28.06
C TYR A 105 6.48 -2.97 -29.51
N LYS A 106 7.33 -3.56 -30.35
CA LYS A 106 7.49 -3.14 -31.76
C LYS A 106 6.22 -3.30 -32.59
N LYS A 107 5.26 -4.12 -32.15
CA LYS A 107 3.95 -4.31 -32.82
C LYS A 107 2.93 -3.25 -32.44
N LEU A 108 3.17 -2.45 -31.40
CA LEU A 108 2.26 -1.41 -30.96
C LEU A 108 2.24 -0.24 -31.95
N ASP A 109 1.04 0.13 -32.39
CA ASP A 109 0.82 1.35 -33.18
C ASP A 109 1.21 2.61 -32.38
N GLU A 110 2.02 3.47 -33.01
CA GLU A 110 2.60 4.65 -32.35
C GLU A 110 1.56 5.69 -31.93
N LYS A 111 0.49 5.86 -32.71
CA LYS A 111 -0.53 6.89 -32.46
C LYS A 111 -1.57 6.41 -31.46
N LYS A 112 -1.91 5.11 -31.47
CA LYS A 112 -2.94 4.54 -30.58
C LYS A 112 -2.42 4.18 -29.20
N HIS A 113 -1.15 3.82 -29.06
CA HIS A 113 -0.59 3.26 -27.83
C HIS A 113 0.56 4.07 -27.25
N GLN A 114 0.56 5.39 -27.44
CA GLN A 114 1.64 6.28 -27.00
C GLN A 114 1.98 6.10 -25.50
N ASN A 115 0.98 6.08 -24.62
CA ASN A 115 1.20 5.93 -23.17
C ASN A 115 1.81 4.56 -22.82
N THR A 116 1.29 3.48 -23.40
CA THR A 116 1.85 2.13 -23.23
C THR A 116 3.29 2.06 -23.74
N ARG A 117 3.58 2.68 -24.89
CA ARG A 117 4.93 2.71 -25.44
C ARG A 117 5.91 3.43 -24.52
N MET A 118 5.52 4.59 -23.99
CA MET A 118 6.34 5.32 -23.00
C MET A 118 6.57 4.46 -21.74
N ALA A 119 5.52 3.83 -21.22
CA ALA A 119 5.62 3.00 -20.03
C ALA A 119 6.57 1.80 -20.22
N ILE A 120 6.54 1.15 -21.39
CA ILE A 120 7.44 0.02 -21.71
C ILE A 120 8.89 0.48 -21.91
N VAL A 121 9.12 1.70 -22.41
CA VAL A 121 10.46 2.31 -22.44
C VAL A 121 10.94 2.64 -21.02
N GLY A 122 10.08 3.20 -20.17
CA GLY A 122 10.39 3.42 -18.75
C GLY A 122 10.75 2.13 -18.01
N LEU A 123 10.03 1.04 -18.30
CA LEU A 123 10.33 -0.30 -17.78
C LEU A 123 11.75 -0.76 -18.16
N TRP A 124 12.21 -0.52 -19.39
CA TRP A 124 13.59 -0.86 -19.78
C TRP A 124 14.62 -0.16 -18.90
N TYR A 125 14.50 1.16 -18.74
CA TYR A 125 15.41 1.93 -17.89
C TYR A 125 15.34 1.47 -16.43
N ALA A 126 14.14 1.17 -15.93
CA ALA A 126 13.95 0.63 -14.58
C ALA A 126 14.66 -0.71 -14.37
N ILE A 127 14.67 -1.59 -15.37
CA ILE A 127 15.37 -2.90 -15.30
C ILE A 127 16.89 -2.70 -15.32
N VAL A 128 17.41 -1.92 -16.26
CA VAL A 128 18.86 -1.70 -16.43
C VAL A 128 19.45 -0.98 -15.21
N GLU A 129 18.81 0.09 -14.76
CA GLU A 129 19.28 0.91 -13.63
C GLU A 129 18.84 0.36 -12.28
N LYS A 130 18.07 -0.75 -12.27
CA LYS A 130 17.48 -1.37 -11.07
C LYS A 130 16.77 -0.36 -10.16
N SER A 131 15.95 0.50 -10.76
CA SER A 131 15.36 1.66 -10.08
C SER A 131 13.89 1.85 -10.45
N ILE A 132 13.02 1.79 -9.43
CA ILE A 132 11.57 2.02 -9.58
C ILE A 132 11.22 3.45 -10.02
N ASN A 133 12.16 4.39 -9.93
CA ASN A 133 11.92 5.81 -10.23
C ASN A 133 11.66 6.09 -11.71
N TYR A 134 12.01 5.15 -12.60
CA TYR A 134 11.71 5.24 -14.03
C TYR A 134 10.29 4.77 -14.39
N ILE A 135 9.50 4.31 -13.41
CA ILE A 135 8.10 3.92 -13.58
C ILE A 135 7.25 4.77 -12.65
N ASN A 136 6.45 5.68 -13.20
CA ASN A 136 5.46 6.41 -12.42
C ASN A 136 4.20 5.55 -12.16
N ASN A 137 3.34 6.01 -11.25
CA ASN A 137 2.19 5.19 -10.82
C ASN A 137 1.17 4.96 -11.95
N SER A 138 1.03 5.90 -12.88
CA SER A 138 0.17 5.72 -14.06
C SER A 138 0.77 4.74 -15.08
N GLU A 139 2.09 4.68 -15.20
CA GLU A 139 2.80 3.78 -16.10
C GLU A 139 2.72 2.33 -15.64
N LEU A 140 2.68 2.08 -14.32
CA LEU A 140 2.52 0.73 -13.76
C LEU A 140 1.30 0.01 -14.34
N GLY A 141 0.15 0.69 -14.42
CA GLY A 141 -1.07 0.12 -14.99
C GLY A 141 -0.93 -0.25 -16.48
N TYR A 142 -0.29 0.63 -17.26
CA TYR A 142 -0.03 0.36 -18.68
C TYR A 142 0.95 -0.80 -18.89
N ILE A 143 1.95 -0.95 -18.01
CA ILE A 143 2.90 -2.06 -18.04
C ILE A 143 2.18 -3.38 -17.73
N GLN A 144 1.45 -3.44 -16.62
CA GLN A 144 0.72 -4.65 -16.21
C GLN A 144 -0.29 -5.07 -17.28
N GLU A 145 -1.03 -4.12 -17.85
CA GLU A 145 -1.98 -4.39 -18.93
C GLU A 145 -1.26 -4.92 -20.19
N PHE A 146 -0.14 -4.28 -20.58
CA PHE A 146 0.64 -4.74 -21.73
C PHE A 146 1.17 -6.16 -21.54
N LEU A 147 1.76 -6.46 -20.38
CA LEU A 147 2.31 -7.77 -20.09
C LEU A 147 1.19 -8.83 -20.10
N ARG A 148 0.04 -8.54 -19.49
CA ARG A 148 -1.12 -9.44 -19.50
C ARG A 148 -1.65 -9.69 -20.91
N ASN A 149 -1.86 -8.63 -21.69
CA ASN A 149 -2.43 -8.74 -23.05
C ASN A 149 -1.51 -9.49 -24.02
N ASN A 150 -0.21 -9.59 -23.70
CA ASN A 150 0.78 -10.34 -24.48
C ASN A 150 1.16 -11.68 -23.84
N ASN A 151 0.48 -12.11 -22.76
CA ASN A 151 0.78 -13.33 -22.00
C ASN A 151 2.24 -13.40 -21.52
N LEU A 152 2.76 -12.26 -21.02
CA LEU A 152 4.15 -12.09 -20.56
C LEU A 152 4.28 -12.03 -19.03
N MET A 153 3.21 -12.31 -18.30
CA MET A 153 3.27 -12.61 -16.87
C MET A 153 2.84 -14.07 -16.69
N GLU A 154 3.73 -14.89 -16.15
CA GLU A 154 3.32 -16.20 -15.65
C GLU A 154 2.44 -15.96 -14.43
N VAL A 155 1.22 -16.48 -14.49
CA VAL A 155 0.36 -16.62 -13.32
C VAL A 155 1.04 -17.70 -12.47
N ASN A 156 1.82 -17.27 -11.47
CA ASN A 156 2.22 -18.15 -10.37
C ASN A 156 0.99 -18.54 -9.55
#